data_AF-A0A0A8UU33-F1
#
_entry.id   AF-A0A0A8UU33-F1
#
_cell.length_a   1.000
_cell.length_b   1.000
_cell.length_c   1.000
_cell.angle_alpha   90.00
_cell.angle_beta   90.00
_cell.angle_gamma   90.00
#
_symmetry.space_group_name_H-M   'P 1'
#
loop_
_entity.id
_entity.type
_entity.pdbx_description
1 polymer ?
#
loop_
_entity_poly.entity_id
_entity_poly.type
_entity_poly.pdbx_seq_one_letter_code
_entity_poly.pdbx_strand_id
1 'polypeptide(L)' 'MNIVTIPFEEPLTVNIKGTTVQIVAFKTLEHGNIKFGVNAPRSVEVHREEIYRAIKQKQNNDGSE' A
#
# COMPACT_ATOMS: atom_id res chain seq x y z
N MET A 1 -4.66 -5.33 -14.31
CA MET A 1 -5.25 -4.37 -13.35
C MET A 1 -6.61 -4.91 -12.97
N ASN A 2 -6.88 -5.08 -11.68
CA ASN A 2 -8.17 -5.59 -11.19
C ASN A 2 -8.83 -4.49 -10.37
N ILE A 3 -10.09 -4.16 -10.69
CA ILE A 3 -10.83 -3.08 -10.01
C ILE A 3 -11.89 -3.74 -9.15
N VAL A 4 -11.89 -3.41 -7.86
CA VAL A 4 -12.83 -3.95 -6.88
C VAL A 4 -13.41 -2.82 -6.04
N THR A 5 -14.68 -2.92 -5.69
CA THR A 5 -15.32 -2.02 -4.73
C THR A 5 -15.16 -2.60 -3.34
N ILE A 6 -14.61 -1.83 -2.41
CA ILE A 6 -14.48 -2.21 -1.01
C ILE A 6 -15.42 -1.36 -0.15
N PRO A 7 -16.19 -1.97 0.77
CA PRO A 7 -16.89 -1.21 1.80
C PRO A 7 -15.89 -0.54 2.75
N PHE A 8 -16.31 0.58 3.35
CA PHE A 8 -15.53 1.22 4.41
C PHE A 8 -15.59 0.37 5.68
N GLU A 9 -14.53 0.43 6.48
CA GLU A 9 -14.39 -0.25 7.79
C GLU A 9 -14.38 -1.79 7.72
N GLU A 10 -14.38 -2.36 6.52
CA GLU A 10 -14.26 -3.80 6.29
C GLU A 10 -12.89 -4.15 5.67
N PRO A 11 -12.21 -5.20 6.15
CA PRO A 11 -10.90 -5.59 5.63
C PRO A 11 -11.00 -6.35 4.30
N LEU A 12 -10.37 -5.79 3.27
CA LEU A 12 -10.01 -6.54 2.06
C LEU A 12 -8.74 -7.35 2.34
N THR A 13 -8.83 -8.66 2.21
CA THR A 13 -7.67 -9.55 2.31
C THR A 13 -7.10 -9.85 0.94
N VAL A 14 -5.80 -9.63 0.77
CA VAL A 14 -5.03 -9.92 -0.45
C VAL A 14 -3.90 -10.89 -0.12
N ASN A 15 -3.74 -11.92 -0.96
CA ASN A 15 -2.61 -12.83 -0.88
C ASN A 15 -1.57 -12.44 -1.93
N ILE A 16 -0.38 -12.07 -1.47
CA ILE A 16 0.75 -11.67 -2.30
C ILE A 16 1.87 -12.69 -2.09
N LYS A 17 2.14 -13.53 -3.09
CA LYS A 17 3.20 -14.55 -3.04
C LYS A 17 3.13 -15.44 -1.79
N GLY A 18 1.92 -15.86 -1.40
CA GLY A 18 1.69 -16.67 -0.20
C GLY A 18 1.62 -15.86 1.11
N THR A 19 1.83 -14.55 1.06
CA THR A 19 1.74 -13.66 2.23
C THR A 19 0.40 -12.96 2.28
N THR A 20 -0.27 -13.02 3.42
CA THR A 20 -1.56 -12.36 3.64
C THR A 20 -1.34 -10.91 4.06
N VAL A 21 -1.98 -9.98 3.35
CA VAL A 21 -2.04 -8.56 3.67
C VAL A 21 -3.51 -8.16 3.77
N GLN A 22 -3.86 -7.32 4.75
CA GLN A 22 -5.21 -6.79 4.91
C GLN A 22 -5.19 -5.28 4.71
N ILE A 23 -6.20 -4.78 4.00
CA ILE A 23 -6.38 -3.37 3.68
C ILE A 23 -7.78 -2.96 4.13
N VAL A 24 -7.88 -1.90 4.93
CA VAL A 24 -9.15 -1.33 5.39
C VAL A 24 -9.25 0.11 4.95
N ALA A 25 -10.34 0.50 4.30
CA ALA A 25 -10.61 1.88 3.94
C ALA A 25 -11.44 2.57 5.04
N PHE A 26 -11.05 3.79 5.41
CA PHE A 26 -11.75 4.64 6.36
C PHE A 26 -12.10 5.97 5.71
N LYS A 27 -13.30 6.46 5.99
CA LYS A 27 -13.72 7.81 5.58
C LYS A 27 -12.92 8.85 6.38
N THR A 28 -12.54 9.94 5.72
CA THR A 28 -12.00 11.13 6.38
C THR A 28 -12.99 12.28 6.30
N LEU A 29 -12.80 13.30 7.14
CA LEU A 29 -13.60 14.53 7.10
C LEU A 29 -13.36 15.34 5.83
N GLU A 30 -12.16 15.24 5.24
CA GLU A 30 -11.82 15.90 3.98
C GLU A 30 -12.38 15.13 2.79
N HIS A 31 -13.13 15.84 1.95
CA HIS A 31 -13.74 15.28 0.74
C HIS A 31 -12.66 14.86 -0.27
N GLY A 32 -12.77 13.64 -0.79
CA GLY A 32 -11.81 13.07 -1.75
C GLY A 32 -10.64 12.35 -1.11
N ASN A 33 -10.39 12.55 0.20
CA ASN A 33 -9.39 11.77 0.93
C ASN A 33 -9.99 10.49 1.50
N ILE A 34 -9.17 9.43 1.47
CA ILE A 34 -9.47 8.14 2.06
C ILE A 34 -8.25 7.73 2.88
N LYS A 35 -8.48 7.32 4.13
CA LYS A 35 -7.43 6.75 4.97
C LYS A 35 -7.41 5.24 4.75
N PHE A 36 -6.23 4.68 4.49
CA PHE A 36 -6.04 3.24 4.40
C PHE A 36 -5.29 2.73 5.63
N GLY A 37 -5.86 1.75 6.32
CA GLY A 37 -5.14 0.91 7.25
C GLY A 37 -4.58 -0.30 6.50
N VAL A 38 -3.28 -0.55 6.62
CA VAL A 38 -2.63 -1.71 6.00
C VAL A 38 -2.01 -2.55 7.11
N ASN A 39 -2.47 -3.80 7.22
CA ASN A 39 -1.88 -4.79 8.10
C ASN A 39 -1.10 -5.80 7.25
N ALA A 40 0.22 -5.81 7.42
CA ALA A 40 1.13 -6.68 6.69
C ALA A 40 2.21 -7.20 7.65
N PRO A 41 2.76 -8.40 7.40
CA PRO A 41 3.91 -8.87 8.17
C PRO A 41 5.15 -8.02 7.90
N ARG A 42 6.10 -8.03 8.84
CA ARG A 42 7.34 -7.24 8.78
C ARG A 42 8.23 -7.52 7.56
N SER A 43 8.05 -8.67 6.92
CA SER A 43 8.75 -9.05 5.69
C SER A 43 8.23 -8.33 4.44
N VAL A 44 7.10 -7.63 4.53
CA VAL A 44 6.48 -6.89 3.42
C VAL A 44 6.56 -5.40 3.71
N GLU A 45 7.38 -4.70 2.94
CA GLU A 45 7.46 -3.25 2.98
C GLU A 45 6.23 -2.63 2.31
N VAL A 46 5.62 -1.66 3.00
CA VAL A 46 4.44 -0.95 2.53
C VAL A 46 4.79 0.52 2.39
N HIS A 47 4.72 1.04 1.17
CA HIS A 47 5.00 2.44 0.87
C HIS A 47 3.87 3.05 0.06
N ARG A 48 3.70 4.36 0.19
CA ARG A 48 2.99 5.13 -0.83
C ARG A 48 3.80 5.14 -2.12
N GLU A 49 3.11 5.20 -3.25
CA GLU A 49 3.74 5.03 -4.56
C GLU A 49 4.86 6.06 -4.81
N GLU A 50 4.61 7.32 -4.46
CA GLU A 50 5.56 8.41 -4.61
C GLU A 50 6.83 8.18 -3.77
N ILE A 51 6.68 7.61 -2.57
CA ILE A 51 7.80 7.28 -1.69
C ILE A 51 8.58 6.09 -2.24
N TYR A 52 7.88 5.04 -2.69
CA TYR A 52 8.50 3.87 -3.31
C TYR A 52 9.35 4.26 -4.53
N ARG A 53 8.81 5.13 -5.40
CA ARG A 53 9.52 5.64 -6.59
C ARG A 53 10.78 6.41 -6.19
N ALA A 54 10.70 7.28 -5.18
CA ALA A 54 11.84 8.05 -4.69
C ALA A 54 12.95 7.16 -4.08
N ILE A 55 12.59 6.13 -3.31
CA ILE A 55 13.55 5.17 -2.75
C ILE A 55 14.27 4.42 -3.87
N LYS A 56 13.51 3.91 -4.85
CA LYS A 56 14.05 3.13 -5.97
C LYS A 56 14.99 3.96 -6.86
N GLN A 57 14.66 5.23 -7.08
CA GLN A 57 15.54 6.14 -7.84
C GLN A 57 16.90 6.35 -7.14
N LYS A 58 16.90 6.50 -5.82
CA LYS A 58 18.15 6.65 -5.04
C LYS A 58 18.99 5.38 -5.09
N GLN A 59 18.39 4.21 -4.88
CA GLN A 59 19.09 2.93 -4.93
C GLN A 59 19.71 2.64 -6.31
N ASN A 60 19.02 3.02 -7.39
CA ASN A 60 19.55 2.84 -8.74
C ASN A 60 20.72 3.80 -9.05
N ASN A 61 20.83 4.93 -8.37
CA ASN A 61 21.87 5.94 -8.62
C ASN A 61 23.15 5.67 -7.82
N ASP A 62 23.06 4.94 -6.70
CA ASP A 62 24.21 4.50 -5.87
C ASP A 62 24.97 3.29 -6.46
N GLY A 63 24.46 2.68 -7.53
CA GLY A 63 25.05 1.49 -8.18
C GLY A 63 25.81 1.78 -9.49
N SER A 64 26.05 3.05 -9.81
CA SER A 64 26.66 3.49 -11.07
C SER A 64 27.83 4.47 -10.90
N GLU A 65 28.61 4.30 -9.83
CA GLU A 65 29.95 4.90 -9.67
C GLU A 65 31.01 3.81 -9.46
#